data_AF-A0A7S2LP72-F1
#
_entry.id   AF-A0A7S2LP72-F1
#
_cell.length_a   1.000
_cell.length_b   1.000
_cell.length_c   1.000
_cell.angle_alpha   90.00
_cell.angle_beta   90.00
_cell.angle_gamma   90.00
#
_symmetry.space_group_name_H-M   'P 1'
#
loop_
_entity.id
_entity.type
_entity.pdbx_description
1 polymer ?
#
loop_
_entity_poly.entity_id
_entity_poly.type
_entity_poly.pdbx_seq_one_letter_code
_entity_poly.pdbx_strand_id
1 'polypeptide(L)'
;TKSADFDGFVEELRGEGILRSAQDFTTVVSAAARRKKPELVLDLLRGMRGAQVSANAFTYSAAMGAFHDAKRWPTALQLLADLRREGAALNAAVCNAAIRACGKAKQWQAAVAVFAGLLAEPDEAPTEVSWAAVADACRRAGRWEQALLVKDDMLS
;
A
#
# COMPACT_ATOMS: atom_id res chain seq x y z
N THR A 1 4.08 27.06 2.02
CA THR A 1 4.98 27.50 0.94
C THR A 1 5.68 26.34 0.23
N LYS A 2 6.33 25.36 0.89
CA LYS A 2 6.93 24.18 0.18
C LYS A 2 5.93 23.14 -0.36
N SER A 3 4.71 23.07 0.18
CA SER A 3 3.69 22.10 -0.24
C SER A 3 3.07 22.46 -1.59
N ALA A 4 2.72 23.72 -1.80
CA ALA A 4 2.12 24.19 -3.06
C ALA A 4 3.10 24.12 -4.24
N ASP A 5 4.39 24.34 -3.97
CA ASP A 5 5.48 24.28 -4.93
C ASP A 5 5.65 22.86 -5.53
N PHE A 6 5.54 21.82 -4.70
CA PHE A 6 5.62 20.44 -5.19
C PHE A 6 4.42 20.04 -6.05
N ASP A 7 3.21 20.51 -5.73
CA ASP A 7 2.03 20.19 -6.54
C ASP A 7 2.09 20.89 -7.91
N GLY A 8 2.55 22.15 -7.94
CA GLY A 8 2.82 22.88 -9.17
C GLY A 8 3.88 22.21 -10.03
N PHE A 9 4.98 21.77 -9.43
CA PHE A 9 6.03 21.01 -10.13
C PHE A 9 5.50 19.71 -10.74
N VAL A 10 4.59 18.99 -10.07
CA VAL A 10 4.01 17.76 -10.62
C VAL A 10 3.10 18.05 -11.82
N GLU A 11 2.32 19.13 -11.79
CA GLU A 11 1.50 19.54 -12.93
C GLU A 11 2.36 20.04 -14.11
N GLU A 12 3.48 20.71 -13.85
CA GLU A 12 4.47 21.08 -14.88
C GLU A 12 5.07 19.83 -15.54
N LEU A 13 5.54 18.86 -14.75
CA LEU A 13 6.04 17.59 -15.26
C LEU A 13 4.98 16.83 -16.10
N ARG A 14 3.70 16.97 -15.77
CA ARG A 14 2.59 16.40 -16.53
C ARG A 14 2.37 17.16 -17.84
N GLY A 15 2.37 18.50 -17.80
CA GLY A 15 2.16 19.38 -18.96
C GLY A 15 3.28 19.29 -20.00
N GLU A 16 4.54 19.13 -19.56
CA GLU A 16 5.69 18.87 -20.43
C GLU A 16 5.72 17.43 -20.96
N GLY A 17 4.84 16.58 -20.43
CA GLY A 17 4.81 15.15 -20.74
C GLY A 17 6.09 14.45 -20.31
N ILE A 18 6.68 14.81 -19.18
CA ILE A 18 7.81 14.07 -18.61
C ILE A 18 7.30 12.79 -17.94
N LEU A 19 6.05 12.78 -17.46
CA LEU A 19 5.40 11.59 -16.90
C LEU A 19 4.87 10.64 -18.00
N ARG A 20 5.77 9.94 -18.71
CA ARG A 20 5.41 8.97 -19.76
C ARG A 20 5.74 7.53 -19.44
N SER A 21 6.68 7.28 -18.51
CA SER A 21 7.11 5.94 -18.15
C SER A 21 6.78 5.55 -16.71
N ALA A 22 6.78 4.24 -16.42
CA ALA A 22 6.57 3.73 -15.07
C ALA A 22 7.62 4.27 -14.09
N GLN A 23 8.84 4.56 -14.56
CA GLN A 23 9.92 5.10 -13.73
C GLN A 23 9.68 6.56 -13.33
N ASP A 24 9.17 7.39 -14.25
CA ASP A 24 8.84 8.79 -13.99
C ASP A 24 7.74 8.88 -12.93
N PHE A 25 6.67 8.13 -13.13
CA PHE A 25 5.57 8.06 -12.17
C PHE A 25 6.01 7.48 -10.82
N THR A 26 6.80 6.41 -10.79
CA THR A 26 7.30 5.83 -9.52
C THR A 26 8.11 6.83 -8.71
N THR A 27 8.93 7.63 -9.38
CA THR A 27 9.75 8.66 -8.76
C THR A 27 8.87 9.72 -8.09
N VAL A 28 7.86 10.22 -8.80
CA VAL A 28 6.96 11.25 -8.27
C VAL A 28 6.03 10.68 -7.19
N VAL A 29 5.51 9.47 -7.36
CA VAL A 29 4.71 8.78 -6.33
C VAL A 29 5.52 8.61 -5.04
N SER A 30 6.78 8.19 -5.14
CA SER A 30 7.68 8.04 -3.99
C SER A 30 8.00 9.38 -3.32
N ALA A 31 8.11 10.46 -4.10
CA ALA A 31 8.31 11.80 -3.58
C ALA A 31 7.05 12.36 -2.89
N ALA A 32 5.86 12.08 -3.43
CA ALA A 32 4.56 12.45 -2.86
C ALA A 32 4.27 11.67 -1.56
N ALA A 33 4.59 10.37 -1.55
CA ALA A 33 4.43 9.52 -0.38
C ALA A 33 5.28 9.99 0.80
N ARG A 34 6.56 10.31 0.58
CA ARG A 34 7.46 10.88 1.60
C ARG A 34 6.98 12.22 2.16
N ARG A 35 6.21 12.97 1.36
CA ARG A 35 5.60 14.25 1.75
C ARG A 35 4.22 14.08 2.40
N LYS A 36 3.78 12.85 2.65
CA LYS A 36 2.48 12.52 3.26
C LYS A 36 1.30 13.11 2.50
N LYS A 37 1.36 13.09 1.16
CA LYS A 37 0.30 13.56 0.26
C LYS A 37 -0.47 12.39 -0.37
N PRO A 38 -1.41 11.76 0.36
CA PRO A 38 -2.14 10.59 -0.13
C PRO A 38 -3.01 10.90 -1.35
N GLU A 39 -3.61 12.10 -1.45
CA GLU A 39 -4.46 12.45 -2.60
C GLU A 39 -3.64 12.55 -3.89
N LEU A 40 -2.49 13.22 -3.85
CA LEU A 40 -1.59 13.33 -4.99
C LEU A 40 -1.08 11.94 -5.45
N VAL A 41 -0.80 11.04 -4.50
CA VAL A 41 -0.46 9.66 -4.80
C VAL A 41 -1.59 8.94 -5.55
N LEU A 42 -2.86 9.13 -5.15
CA LEU A 42 -3.99 8.55 -5.87
C LEU A 42 -4.13 9.12 -7.28
N ASP A 43 -3.97 10.44 -7.43
CA ASP A 43 -4.10 11.10 -8.73
C ASP A 43 -2.98 10.70 -9.69
N LEU A 44 -1.77 10.47 -9.18
CA LEU A 44 -0.67 9.93 -9.96
C LEU A 44 -0.92 8.48 -10.39
N LEU A 45 -1.43 7.62 -9.50
CA LEU A 45 -1.80 6.24 -9.84
C LEU A 45 -2.94 6.17 -10.87
N ARG A 46 -3.94 7.06 -10.77
CA ARG A 46 -4.98 7.21 -11.79
C ARG A 46 -4.41 7.69 -13.12
N GLY A 47 -3.47 8.63 -13.08
CA GLY A 47 -2.74 9.11 -14.26
C GLY A 47 -1.96 8.00 -14.96
N MET A 48 -1.31 7.11 -14.22
CA MET A 48 -0.64 5.93 -14.78
C MET A 48 -1.61 5.03 -15.53
N ARG A 49 -2.77 4.73 -14.93
CA ARG A 49 -3.83 3.93 -15.59
C ARG A 49 -4.34 4.59 -16.86
N GLY A 50 -4.61 5.90 -16.82
CA GLY A 50 -5.05 6.67 -17.99
C GLY A 50 -4.02 6.69 -19.12
N ALA A 51 -2.73 6.67 -18.77
CA ALA A 51 -1.62 6.58 -19.72
C ALA A 51 -1.29 5.14 -20.14
N GLN A 52 -2.06 4.13 -19.70
CA GLN A 52 -1.79 2.70 -19.91
C GLN A 52 -0.39 2.26 -19.44
N VAL A 53 0.16 2.95 -18.44
CA VAL A 53 1.43 2.62 -17.81
C VAL A 53 1.15 1.74 -16.59
N SER A 54 1.63 0.49 -16.61
CA SER A 54 1.46 -0.42 -15.49
C SER A 54 2.28 0.04 -14.28
N ALA A 55 1.61 0.23 -13.15
CA ALA A 55 2.27 0.50 -11.89
C ALA A 55 2.97 -0.77 -11.41
N ASN A 56 4.25 -0.66 -11.08
CA ASN A 56 5.01 -1.79 -10.59
C ASN A 56 4.89 -1.91 -9.06
N ALA A 57 5.41 -3.00 -8.51
CA ALA A 57 5.37 -3.27 -7.08
C ALA A 57 6.03 -2.14 -6.24
N PHE A 58 7.04 -1.43 -6.78
CA PHE A 58 7.67 -0.29 -6.11
C PHE A 58 6.74 0.93 -6.04
N THR A 59 6.01 1.24 -7.12
CA THR A 59 5.03 2.33 -7.15
C THR A 59 3.97 2.12 -6.07
N TYR A 60 3.44 0.91 -5.96
CA TYR A 60 2.43 0.56 -4.97
C TYR A 60 2.99 0.51 -3.54
N SER A 61 4.21 -0.01 -3.33
CA SER A 61 4.87 0.04 -2.01
C SER A 61 5.02 1.48 -1.51
N ALA A 62 5.47 2.39 -2.37
CA ALA A 62 5.58 3.80 -2.05
C ALA A 62 4.21 4.41 -1.74
N ALA A 63 3.20 4.11 -2.56
CA ALA A 63 1.84 4.58 -2.36
C ALA A 63 1.27 4.13 -1.00
N MET A 64 1.43 2.86 -0.64
CA MET A 64 0.94 2.32 0.64
C MET A 64 1.62 2.97 1.86
N GLY A 65 2.89 3.34 1.75
CA GLY A 65 3.59 4.11 2.78
C GLY A 65 2.90 5.45 3.08
N ALA A 66 2.33 6.11 2.07
CA ALA A 66 1.55 7.34 2.23
C ALA A 66 0.23 7.11 2.96
N PHE A 67 -0.49 6.03 2.64
CA PHE A 67 -1.80 5.72 3.24
C PHE A 67 -1.71 5.19 4.67
N HIS A 68 -0.59 4.53 5.03
CA HIS A 68 -0.28 4.11 6.39
C HIS A 68 -0.32 5.29 7.39
N ASP A 69 0.16 6.45 6.97
CA ASP A 69 0.21 7.66 7.81
C ASP A 69 -1.11 8.42 7.83
N ALA A 70 -1.90 8.32 6.77
CA ALA A 70 -3.19 9.01 6.62
C ALA A 70 -4.37 8.30 7.32
N LYS A 71 -4.17 7.13 7.95
CA LYS A 71 -5.25 6.27 8.53
C LYS A 71 -6.35 5.87 7.53
N ARG A 72 -6.07 5.93 6.22
CA ARG A 72 -7.04 5.63 5.15
C ARG A 72 -7.02 4.14 4.77
N TRP A 73 -7.37 3.29 5.74
CA TRP A 73 -7.38 1.84 5.56
C TRP A 73 -8.27 1.34 4.40
N PRO A 74 -9.45 1.92 4.07
CA PRO A 74 -10.26 1.41 2.96
C PRO A 74 -9.58 1.66 1.62
N THR A 75 -8.91 2.81 1.49
CA THR A 75 -8.14 3.17 0.30
C THR A 75 -6.93 2.25 0.13
N ALA A 76 -6.24 1.89 1.21
CA ALA A 76 -5.15 0.92 1.17
C ALA A 76 -5.63 -0.47 0.68
N LEU A 77 -6.81 -0.92 1.12
CA LEU A 77 -7.40 -2.18 0.64
C LEU A 77 -7.81 -2.10 -0.83
N GLN A 78 -8.37 -0.97 -1.28
CA GLN A 78 -8.73 -0.78 -2.68
C GLN A 78 -7.50 -0.85 -3.60
N LEU A 79 -6.40 -0.22 -3.19
CA LEU A 79 -5.16 -0.25 -3.95
C LEU A 79 -4.54 -1.65 -4.01
N LEU A 80 -4.64 -2.44 -2.93
CA LEU A 80 -4.26 -3.85 -2.95
C LEU A 80 -5.10 -4.67 -3.94
N ALA A 81 -6.42 -4.46 -3.93
CA ALA A 81 -7.34 -5.16 -4.83
C ALA A 81 -7.10 -4.78 -6.29
N ASP A 82 -6.76 -3.52 -6.56
CA ASP A 82 -6.42 -3.06 -7.90
C ASP A 82 -5.09 -3.65 -8.38
N LEU A 83 -4.07 -3.72 -7.51
CA LEU A 83 -2.77 -4.31 -7.83
C LEU A 83 -2.93 -5.78 -8.26
N ARG A 84 -3.73 -6.56 -7.52
CA ARG A 84 -4.09 -7.92 -7.92
C ARG A 84 -4.81 -7.99 -9.27
N ARG A 85 -5.76 -7.09 -9.51
CA ARG A 85 -6.55 -7.06 -10.76
C ARG A 85 -5.69 -6.71 -11.98
N GLU A 86 -4.67 -5.89 -11.77
CA GLU A 86 -3.69 -5.52 -12.79
C GLU A 86 -2.65 -6.63 -13.05
N GLY A 87 -2.75 -7.76 -12.35
CA GLY A 87 -1.84 -8.90 -12.49
C GLY A 87 -0.45 -8.65 -11.92
N ALA A 88 -0.27 -7.59 -11.13
CA ALA A 88 0.97 -7.34 -10.44
C ALA A 88 1.08 -8.27 -9.21
N ALA A 89 2.30 -8.77 -8.96
CA ALA A 89 2.56 -9.59 -7.78
C ALA A 89 2.46 -8.72 -6.52
N LEU A 90 1.71 -9.20 -5.53
CA LEU A 90 1.75 -8.62 -4.20
C LEU A 90 3.07 -8.99 -3.54
N ASN A 91 3.80 -7.97 -3.06
CA ASN A 91 4.97 -8.20 -2.21
C ASN A 91 4.60 -8.03 -0.73
N ALA A 92 5.43 -8.57 0.17
CA ALA A 92 5.17 -8.49 1.60
C ALA A 92 5.16 -7.04 2.10
N ALA A 93 5.93 -6.13 1.50
CA ALA A 93 5.95 -4.73 1.92
C ALA A 93 4.60 -4.01 1.71
N VAL A 94 3.94 -4.22 0.57
CA VAL A 94 2.62 -3.65 0.24
C VAL A 94 1.57 -4.21 1.21
N CYS A 95 1.54 -5.52 1.40
CA CYS A 95 0.63 -6.18 2.34
C CYS A 95 0.85 -5.68 3.78
N ASN A 96 2.10 -5.56 4.23
CA ASN A 96 2.45 -5.10 5.57
C ASN A 96 1.99 -3.66 5.83
N ALA A 97 2.13 -2.78 4.85
CA ALA A 97 1.66 -1.42 4.96
C ALA A 97 0.12 -1.35 5.09
N ALA A 98 -0.61 -2.16 4.32
CA ALA A 98 -2.07 -2.26 4.41
C ALA A 98 -2.55 -2.88 5.73
N ILE A 99 -1.91 -3.96 6.20
CA ILE A 99 -2.17 -4.59 7.50
C ILE A 99 -1.99 -3.56 8.62
N ARG A 100 -0.90 -2.80 8.60
CA ARG A 100 -0.66 -1.75 9.60
C ARG A 100 -1.69 -0.61 9.53
N ALA A 101 -2.13 -0.23 8.33
CA ALA A 101 -3.20 0.77 8.17
C ALA A 101 -4.52 0.26 8.78
N CYS A 102 -4.88 -1.00 8.53
CA CYS A 102 -6.04 -1.66 9.13
C CYS A 102 -5.91 -1.74 10.66
N GLY A 103 -4.73 -2.10 11.17
CA GLY A 103 -4.44 -2.16 12.60
C GLY A 103 -4.59 -0.82 13.32
N LYS A 104 -4.09 0.29 12.73
CA LYS A 104 -4.31 1.64 13.26
C LYS A 104 -5.80 2.02 13.31
N ALA A 105 -6.60 1.50 12.39
CA ALA A 105 -8.05 1.70 12.32
C ALA A 105 -8.86 0.67 13.14
N LYS A 106 -8.18 -0.21 13.89
CA LYS A 106 -8.78 -1.32 14.65
C LYS A 106 -9.61 -2.30 13.79
N GLN A 107 -9.33 -2.37 12.49
CA GLN A 107 -9.97 -3.29 11.55
C GLN A 107 -9.16 -4.58 11.46
N TRP A 108 -9.20 -5.38 12.53
CA TRP A 108 -8.38 -6.60 12.61
C TRP A 108 -8.80 -7.65 11.58
N GLN A 109 -10.09 -7.78 11.25
CA GLN A 109 -10.55 -8.73 10.24
C GLN A 109 -9.95 -8.44 8.87
N ALA A 110 -9.92 -7.16 8.47
CA ALA A 110 -9.31 -6.74 7.23
C ALA A 110 -7.79 -6.99 7.25
N ALA A 111 -7.12 -6.74 8.38
CA ALA A 111 -5.71 -7.02 8.54
C ALA A 111 -5.39 -8.52 8.37
N VAL A 112 -6.19 -9.40 9.00
CA VAL A 112 -6.05 -10.86 8.88
C VAL A 112 -6.34 -11.32 7.46
N ALA A 113 -7.37 -10.77 6.79
CA ALA A 113 -7.68 -11.12 5.41
C ALA A 113 -6.56 -10.75 4.42
N VAL A 114 -5.91 -9.60 4.61
CA VAL A 114 -4.74 -9.21 3.81
C VAL A 114 -3.57 -10.16 4.07
N PHE A 115 -3.34 -10.54 5.33
CA PHE A 115 -2.28 -11.47 5.70
C PHE A 115 -2.51 -12.89 5.13
N ALA A 116 -3.74 -13.40 5.21
CA ALA A 116 -4.15 -14.65 4.54
C ALA A 116 -3.97 -14.56 3.02
N GLY A 117 -4.26 -13.39 2.44
CA GLY A 117 -3.98 -13.10 1.05
C GLY A 117 -2.50 -13.24 0.71
N LEU A 118 -1.60 -12.68 1.53
CA LEU A 118 -0.15 -12.78 1.35
C LEU A 118 0.36 -14.23 1.44
N LEU A 119 -0.25 -15.05 2.31
CA LEU A 119 0.10 -16.47 2.44
C LEU A 119 -0.25 -17.31 1.22
N ALA A 120 -1.29 -16.90 0.49
CA ALA A 120 -1.72 -17.59 -0.72
C ALA A 120 -0.89 -17.18 -1.95
N GLU A 121 0.00 -16.19 -1.84
CA GLU A 121 0.86 -15.78 -2.95
C GLU A 121 2.01 -16.79 -3.11
N PRO A 122 2.17 -17.41 -4.29
CA PRO A 122 3.15 -18.48 -4.50
C PRO A 122 4.60 -17.99 -4.49
N ASP A 123 4.82 -16.73 -4.87
CA ASP A 123 6.16 -16.15 -5.06
C ASP A 123 6.60 -15.25 -3.89
N GLU A 124 5.76 -15.04 -2.88
CA GLU A 124 6.03 -14.10 -1.78
C GLU A 124 5.65 -14.71 -0.42
N ALA A 125 6.64 -14.94 0.42
CA ALA A 125 6.42 -15.45 1.77
C ALA A 125 6.26 -14.33 2.80
N PRO A 126 5.36 -14.46 3.77
CA PRO A 126 5.28 -13.51 4.88
C PRO A 126 6.56 -13.54 5.73
N THR A 127 7.15 -12.36 5.88
CA THR A 127 8.32 -12.12 6.74
C THR A 127 7.92 -11.89 8.21
N GLU A 128 8.90 -11.89 9.11
CA GLU A 128 8.71 -11.52 10.53
C GLU A 128 7.98 -10.18 10.71
N VAL A 129 8.26 -9.20 9.82
CA VAL A 129 7.59 -7.90 9.81
C VAL A 129 6.08 -8.03 9.54
N SER A 130 5.69 -9.01 8.73
CA SER A 130 4.30 -9.29 8.36
C SER A 130 3.53 -9.87 9.54
N TRP A 131 4.15 -10.82 10.23
CA TRP A 131 3.66 -11.40 11.47
C TRP A 131 3.50 -10.35 12.58
N ALA A 132 4.51 -9.52 12.78
CA ALA A 132 4.45 -8.42 13.75
C ALA A 132 3.34 -7.43 13.41
N ALA A 133 3.12 -7.14 12.12
CA ALA A 133 2.07 -6.23 11.68
C ALA A 133 0.66 -6.76 11.96
N VAL A 134 0.38 -8.04 11.66
CA VAL A 134 -0.95 -8.63 11.91
C VAL A 134 -1.19 -8.82 13.41
N ALA A 135 -0.18 -9.21 14.18
CA ALA A 135 -0.27 -9.30 15.63
C ALA A 135 -0.55 -7.94 16.28
N ASP A 136 0.14 -6.88 15.87
CA ASP A 136 -0.12 -5.51 16.36
C ASP A 136 -1.53 -5.04 15.97
N ALA A 137 -2.01 -5.38 14.76
CA ALA A 137 -3.36 -5.04 14.33
C ALA A 137 -4.44 -5.70 15.21
N CYS A 138 -4.30 -7.01 15.48
CA CYS A 138 -5.18 -7.76 16.38
C CYS A 138 -5.13 -7.21 17.82
N ARG A 139 -3.93 -6.92 18.33
CA ARG A 139 -3.73 -6.33 19.66
C ARG A 139 -4.43 -4.97 19.80
N ARG A 140 -4.29 -4.08 18.80
CA ARG A 140 -4.93 -2.75 18.81
C ARG A 140 -6.46 -2.80 18.79
N ALA A 141 -7.03 -3.86 18.22
CA ALA A 141 -8.46 -4.10 18.23
C ALA A 141 -8.96 -4.81 19.49
N GLY A 142 -8.08 -5.14 20.45
CA GLY A 142 -8.43 -5.91 21.64
C GLY A 142 -8.68 -7.39 21.36
N ARG A 143 -8.26 -7.90 20.20
CA ARG A 143 -8.51 -9.27 19.72
C ARG A 143 -7.20 -10.05 19.57
N TRP A 144 -6.34 -9.99 20.58
CA TRP A 144 -5.01 -10.61 20.55
C TRP A 144 -5.06 -12.14 20.37
N GLU A 145 -6.12 -12.79 20.87
CA GLU A 145 -6.37 -14.24 20.70
C GLU A 145 -6.42 -14.64 19.22
N GLN A 146 -6.92 -13.75 18.34
CA GLN A 146 -6.99 -14.00 16.91
C GLN A 146 -5.59 -14.02 16.27
N ALA A 147 -4.62 -13.30 16.83
CA ALA A 147 -3.24 -13.39 16.37
C ALA A 147 -2.60 -14.74 16.71
N LEU A 148 -3.00 -15.36 17.82
CA LEU A 148 -2.55 -16.71 18.19
C LEU A 148 -3.21 -17.77 17.32
N LEU A 149 -4.51 -17.63 17.06
CA LEU A 149 -5.22 -18.54 16.14
C LEU A 149 -4.61 -18.53 14.74
N VAL A 150 -4.30 -17.35 14.19
CA VAL A 150 -3.60 -17.27 12.90
C VAL A 150 -2.22 -17.92 12.96
N LYS A 151 -1.52 -17.86 14.09
CA LYS A 151 -0.21 -18.52 14.24
C LYS A 151 -0.34 -20.04 14.37
N ASP A 152 -1.34 -20.52 15.10
CA ASP A 152 -1.54 -21.94 15.41
C ASP A 152 -2.14 -22.70 14.21
N ASP A 153 -3.11 -22.10 13.50
CA ASP A 153 -3.68 -22.62 12.23
C ASP A 153 -2.62 -22.76 11.12
N MET A 154 -1.44 -22.15 11.33
CA MET A 154 -0.34 -22.13 10.39
C MET A 154 0.87 -22.97 10.80
N LEU A 155 0.88 -23.52 12.02
CA LEU A 155 1.89 -24.46 12.52
C LEU A 155 1.40 -25.91 12.53
N SER A 156 0.14 -26.16 12.16
CA SER A 156 -0.46 -27.50 12.01
C SER A 156 -0.41 -27.96 10.55
#